data_AF-A0A059BIX3-F1
#
_entry.id   AF-A0A059BIX3-F1
#
_cell.length_a   1.000
_cell.length_b   1.000
_cell.length_c   1.000
_cell.angle_alpha   90.00
_cell.angle_beta   90.00
_cell.angle_gamma   90.00
#
_symmetry.space_group_name_H-M   'P 1'
#
loop_
_entity.id
_entity.type
_entity.pdbx_description
1 polymer ?
#
loop_
_entity_poly.entity_id
_entity_poly.type
_entity_poly.pdbx_seq_one_letter_code
_entity_poly.pdbx_strand_id
1 'polypeptide(L)'
;MHSRIPPYHLIDGGVTANNPALVAIAQVFKETANAIPDFFPLAATNYGRFLVISIGTSSPKIERKYNAKMAVKWGTVDWLLHGGSVPLVDVFTTASADMVDFHISATFQALPFEDNYLRIQDDTLTGKDSSVDIATKENLENLLRIGERLLKKPVSRVNLETGLSEPIAKGTTNADALKRCSNTSIHDNQ
;
A
#
# COMPACT_ATOMS: atom_id res chain seq x y z
N MET A 1 42.90 -13.59 0.54
CA MET A 1 41.69 -14.41 0.30
C MET A 1 40.56 -13.46 -0.08
N HIS A 2 40.08 -13.51 -1.32
CA HIS A 2 38.88 -12.76 -1.70
C HIS A 2 37.66 -13.50 -1.13
N SER A 3 36.96 -12.89 -0.18
CA SER A 3 35.67 -13.40 0.31
C SER A 3 34.67 -13.37 -0.85
N ARG A 4 34.41 -14.54 -1.45
CA ARG A 4 33.30 -14.70 -2.39
C ARG A 4 32.02 -14.72 -1.58
N ILE A 5 31.23 -13.67 -1.69
CA ILE A 5 29.86 -13.65 -1.18
C ILE A 5 29.10 -14.80 -1.88
N PRO A 6 28.39 -15.68 -1.15
CA PRO A 6 27.61 -16.74 -1.79
C PRO A 6 26.57 -16.14 -2.74
N PRO A 7 26.29 -16.79 -3.88
CA PRO A 7 25.27 -16.31 -4.80
C PRO A 7 23.90 -16.26 -4.09
N TYR A 8 23.21 -15.13 -4.21
CA TYR A 8 21.86 -14.98 -3.69
C TYR A 8 20.84 -15.48 -4.71
N HIS A 9 19.81 -16.18 -4.24
CA HIS A 9 18.65 -16.56 -5.03
C HIS A 9 17.47 -15.67 -4.61
N LEU A 10 17.12 -14.72 -5.47
CA LEU A 10 16.12 -13.70 -5.18
C LEU A 10 14.87 -13.91 -6.03
N ILE A 11 13.73 -13.57 -5.46
CA ILE A 11 12.42 -13.53 -6.13
C ILE A 11 11.76 -12.17 -5.84
N ASP A 12 10.59 -11.93 -6.42
CA ASP A 12 9.85 -10.68 -6.24
C ASP A 12 9.54 -10.38 -4.76
N GLY A 13 9.71 -9.12 -4.38
CA GLY A 13 9.48 -8.65 -3.01
C GLY A 13 8.01 -8.73 -2.58
N GLY A 14 7.06 -8.72 -3.52
CA GLY A 14 5.62 -8.88 -3.27
C GLY A 14 5.25 -10.22 -2.64
N VAL A 15 6.12 -11.23 -2.74
CA VAL A 15 5.98 -12.50 -1.99
C VAL A 15 6.10 -12.27 -0.47
N THR A 16 6.82 -11.23 -0.05
CA THR A 16 7.12 -10.94 1.36
C THR A 16 6.45 -9.65 1.86
N ALA A 17 6.44 -8.60 1.05
CA ALA A 17 6.02 -7.26 1.43
C ALA A 17 5.34 -6.54 0.24
N ASN A 18 4.15 -7.00 -0.16
CA ASN A 18 3.37 -6.39 -1.25
C ASN A 18 2.94 -4.94 -0.96
N ASN A 19 2.86 -4.57 0.33
CA ASN A 19 2.81 -3.19 0.79
C ASN A 19 4.01 -2.94 1.73
N PRO A 20 5.11 -2.33 1.24
CA PRO A 20 6.35 -2.21 2.01
C PRO A 20 6.30 -1.10 3.07
N ALA A 21 5.19 -0.38 3.25
CA ALA A 21 5.11 0.77 4.14
C ALA A 21 5.51 0.45 5.59
N LEU A 22 5.05 -0.68 6.13
CA LEU A 22 5.39 -1.08 7.49
C LEU A 22 6.86 -1.51 7.62
N VAL A 23 7.43 -2.14 6.57
CA VAL A 23 8.86 -2.48 6.52
C VAL A 23 9.70 -1.21 6.50
N ALA A 24 9.31 -0.19 5.74
CA ALA A 24 9.98 1.10 5.71
C ALA A 24 9.96 1.81 7.07
N ILE A 25 8.80 1.85 7.73
CA ILE A 25 8.66 2.38 9.09
C ILE A 25 9.60 1.64 10.05
N ALA A 26 9.56 0.30 10.06
CA ALA A 26 10.40 -0.53 10.92
C ALA A 26 11.90 -0.31 10.69
N GLN A 27 12.32 -0.11 9.43
CA GLN A 27 13.71 0.18 9.10
C GLN A 27 14.15 1.54 9.67
N VAL A 28 13.33 2.58 9.53
CA VAL A 28 13.63 3.90 10.11
C VAL A 28 13.75 3.81 11.64
N PHE A 29 12.84 3.09 12.30
CA PHE A 29 12.94 2.83 13.74
C PHE A 29 14.27 2.16 14.10
N LYS A 30 14.67 1.13 13.35
CA LYS A 30 15.93 0.41 13.58
C LYS A 30 17.15 1.32 13.42
N GLU A 31 17.23 2.09 12.33
CA GLU A 31 18.36 2.99 12.10
C GLU A 31 18.47 4.07 13.18
N THR A 32 17.32 4.53 13.67
CA THR A 32 17.29 5.51 14.75
C THR A 32 17.69 4.91 16.10
N ALA A 33 17.24 3.68 16.39
CA ALA A 33 17.64 2.95 17.60
C ALA A 33 19.14 2.66 17.62
N ASN A 34 19.76 2.49 16.45
CA ASN A 34 21.20 2.33 16.29
C ASN A 34 21.99 3.65 16.34
N ALA A 35 21.33 4.78 16.64
CA ALA A 35 21.94 6.09 16.84
C ALA A 35 22.86 6.55 15.69
N ILE A 36 22.43 6.37 14.44
CA ILE A 36 23.04 7.11 13.32
C ILE A 36 22.88 8.61 13.60
N PRO A 37 23.93 9.44 13.46
CA PRO A 37 23.93 10.85 13.87
C PRO A 37 22.77 11.69 13.33
N ASP A 38 22.20 11.30 12.18
CA ASP A 38 21.11 12.01 11.50
C ASP A 38 19.70 11.60 12.00
N PHE A 39 19.58 10.63 12.92
CA PHE A 39 18.29 10.12 13.42
C PHE A 39 18.21 10.17 14.96
N PHE A 40 17.39 11.08 15.50
CA PHE A 40 17.21 11.32 16.93
C PHE A 40 16.50 10.16 17.68
N PRO A 41 16.95 9.74 18.88
CA PRO A 41 16.49 8.52 19.54
C PRO A 41 14.97 8.42 19.74
N LEU A 42 14.39 7.25 19.42
CA LEU A 42 12.95 7.04 19.26
C LEU A 42 12.24 6.37 20.46
N ALA A 43 11.28 7.08 21.09
CA ALA A 43 10.31 6.54 22.07
C ALA A 43 8.92 6.36 21.42
N ALA A 44 7.98 5.66 22.07
CA ALA A 44 6.61 5.41 21.57
C ALA A 44 5.80 6.69 21.19
N THR A 45 6.21 7.85 21.72
CA THR A 45 5.71 9.18 21.36
C THR A 45 6.10 9.66 19.96
N ASN A 46 6.98 8.94 19.25
CA ASN A 46 7.63 9.44 18.04
C ASN A 46 6.92 9.08 16.73
N TYR A 47 5.82 8.30 16.75
CA TYR A 47 4.94 8.17 15.57
C TYR A 47 4.43 9.54 15.08
N GLY A 48 4.26 10.51 15.99
CA GLY A 48 3.90 11.89 15.63
C GLY A 48 4.97 12.66 14.85
N ARG A 49 6.20 12.15 14.78
CA ARG A 49 7.28 12.71 13.96
C ARG A 49 7.38 12.07 12.58
N PHE A 50 6.66 10.97 12.34
CA PHE A 50 6.61 10.38 11.02
C PHE A 50 5.55 11.09 10.19
N LEU A 51 5.91 11.40 8.95
CA LEU A 51 4.99 11.64 7.86
C LEU A 51 5.16 10.48 6.88
N VAL A 52 4.12 9.65 6.75
CA VAL A 52 4.16 8.44 5.92
C VAL A 52 3.23 8.62 4.73
N ILE A 53 3.80 8.62 3.53
CA ILE A 53 3.05 8.58 2.27
C ILE A 53 3.21 7.18 1.68
N SER A 54 2.10 6.45 1.61
CA SER A 54 2.04 5.12 1.01
C SER A 54 1.26 5.21 -0.30
N ILE A 55 1.91 4.88 -1.42
CA ILE A 55 1.30 4.93 -2.76
C ILE A 55 1.13 3.49 -3.23
N GLY A 56 -0.10 3.09 -3.52
CA GLY A 56 -0.36 1.79 -4.11
C GLY A 56 -0.58 1.89 -5.62
N THR A 57 -0.50 0.74 -6.28
CA THR A 57 -0.69 0.61 -7.73
C THR A 57 -2.15 0.52 -8.14
N SER A 58 -3.06 0.89 -7.23
CA SER A 58 -4.49 0.60 -7.34
C SER A 58 -4.77 -0.92 -7.34
N SER A 59 -6.01 -1.31 -7.08
CA SER A 59 -6.44 -2.69 -7.01
C SER A 59 -7.69 -2.89 -7.87
N PRO A 60 -7.94 -4.13 -8.35
CA PRO A 60 -9.21 -4.45 -8.98
C PRO A 60 -10.36 -4.01 -8.07
N LYS A 61 -11.43 -3.53 -8.68
CA LYS A 61 -12.72 -3.39 -8.05
C LYS A 61 -13.02 -4.68 -7.31
N ILE A 62 -13.65 -4.58 -6.14
CA ILE A 62 -14.21 -5.74 -5.44
C ILE A 62 -15.28 -6.35 -6.35
N GLU A 63 -14.84 -7.14 -7.32
CA GLU A 63 -15.66 -7.78 -8.36
C GLU A 63 -16.36 -9.01 -7.78
N ARG A 64 -16.04 -9.39 -6.52
CA ARG A 64 -16.47 -10.62 -5.88
C ARG A 64 -16.27 -11.82 -6.82
N LYS A 65 -15.08 -11.86 -7.46
CA LYS A 65 -14.71 -12.84 -8.50
C LYS A 65 -15.00 -14.28 -8.09
N TYR A 66 -14.88 -14.57 -6.80
CA TYR A 66 -15.15 -15.88 -6.23
C TYR A 66 -16.14 -15.76 -5.06
N ASN A 67 -16.93 -16.82 -4.88
CA ASN A 67 -17.78 -16.99 -3.71
C ASN A 67 -17.62 -18.39 -3.14
N ALA A 68 -18.05 -18.59 -1.89
CA ALA A 68 -17.91 -19.86 -1.19
C ALA A 68 -18.54 -21.05 -1.94
N LYS A 69 -19.66 -20.84 -2.66
CA LYS A 69 -20.33 -21.90 -3.43
C LYS A 69 -19.53 -22.35 -4.65
N MET A 70 -18.68 -21.48 -5.19
CA MET A 70 -17.72 -21.84 -6.24
C MET A 70 -16.52 -22.56 -5.64
N ALA A 71 -15.90 -21.96 -4.62
CA ALA A 71 -14.66 -22.46 -4.02
C ALA A 71 -14.81 -23.82 -3.32
N VAL A 72 -16.02 -24.19 -2.86
CA VAL A 72 -16.28 -25.51 -2.26
C VAL A 72 -16.03 -26.68 -3.23
N LYS A 73 -16.00 -26.40 -4.55
CA LYS A 73 -15.75 -27.41 -5.58
C LYS A 73 -14.29 -27.44 -6.05
N TRP A 74 -13.43 -26.56 -5.52
CA TRP A 74 -12.06 -26.39 -6.00
C TRP A 74 -11.11 -27.43 -5.43
N GLY A 75 -10.29 -28.03 -6.30
CA GLY A 75 -9.09 -28.76 -5.91
C GLY A 75 -7.85 -27.85 -5.86
N THR A 76 -6.68 -28.43 -5.58
CA THR A 76 -5.41 -27.67 -5.51
C THR A 76 -5.07 -26.92 -6.80
N VAL A 77 -5.36 -27.50 -7.96
CA VAL A 77 -5.12 -26.85 -9.26
C VAL A 77 -6.04 -25.65 -9.44
N ASP A 78 -7.32 -25.76 -9.07
CA ASP A 78 -8.26 -24.63 -9.16
C ASP A 78 -7.84 -23.48 -8.24
N TRP A 79 -7.33 -23.77 -7.04
CA TRP A 79 -6.80 -22.73 -6.15
C TRP A 79 -5.58 -22.00 -6.73
N LEU A 80 -4.76 -22.71 -7.53
CA LEU A 80 -3.58 -22.13 -8.19
C LEU A 80 -3.93 -21.44 -9.51
N LEU A 81 -4.88 -21.99 -10.27
CA LEU A 81 -5.27 -21.57 -11.61
C LEU A 81 -6.78 -21.77 -11.79
N HIS A 82 -7.54 -20.68 -11.85
CA HIS A 82 -8.97 -20.74 -12.13
C HIS A 82 -9.36 -19.71 -13.18
N GLY A 83 -9.97 -20.13 -14.29
CA GLY A 83 -10.51 -19.20 -15.29
C GLY A 83 -9.51 -18.17 -15.84
N GLY A 84 -8.22 -18.51 -15.93
CA GLY A 84 -7.16 -17.60 -16.39
C GLY A 84 -6.60 -16.65 -15.31
N SER A 85 -6.91 -16.89 -14.04
CA SER A 85 -6.40 -16.13 -12.89
C SER A 85 -5.67 -17.05 -11.89
N VAL A 86 -5.05 -16.46 -10.87
CA VAL A 86 -4.26 -17.17 -9.83
C VAL A 86 -4.83 -16.93 -8.42
N PRO A 87 -5.97 -17.56 -8.07
CA PRO A 87 -6.78 -17.16 -6.91
C PRO A 87 -6.02 -17.10 -5.58
N LEU A 88 -5.18 -18.11 -5.29
CA LEU A 88 -4.41 -18.15 -4.05
C LEU A 88 -3.40 -16.99 -3.95
N VAL A 89 -2.73 -16.67 -5.06
CA VAL A 89 -1.75 -15.58 -5.12
C VAL A 89 -2.48 -14.24 -5.00
N ASP A 90 -3.59 -14.05 -5.70
CA ASP A 90 -4.39 -12.82 -5.65
C ASP A 90 -4.92 -12.52 -4.24
N VAL A 91 -5.47 -13.54 -3.57
CA VAL A 91 -5.97 -13.42 -2.19
C VAL A 91 -4.83 -13.09 -1.23
N PHE A 92 -3.72 -13.81 -1.31
CA PHE A 92 -2.59 -13.60 -0.40
C PHE A 92 -1.97 -12.21 -0.56
N THR A 93 -1.70 -11.79 -1.79
CA THR A 93 -1.05 -10.50 -2.09
C THR A 93 -1.95 -9.32 -1.74
N THR A 94 -3.24 -9.40 -2.06
CA THR A 94 -4.22 -8.34 -1.74
C THR A 94 -4.44 -8.24 -0.22
N ALA A 95 -4.71 -9.36 0.45
CA ALA A 95 -4.92 -9.37 1.89
C ALA A 95 -3.68 -8.89 2.66
N SER A 96 -2.47 -9.24 2.20
CA SER A 96 -1.23 -8.73 2.78
C SER A 96 -1.14 -7.20 2.71
N ALA A 97 -1.46 -6.62 1.55
CA ALA A 97 -1.42 -5.17 1.37
C ALA A 97 -2.46 -4.43 2.22
N ASP A 98 -3.68 -4.97 2.29
CA ASP A 98 -4.80 -4.43 3.09
C ASP A 98 -4.50 -4.50 4.58
N MET A 99 -3.95 -5.62 5.07
CA MET A 99 -3.57 -5.76 6.47
C MET A 99 -2.49 -4.77 6.88
N VAL A 100 -1.51 -4.47 6.01
CA VAL A 100 -0.50 -3.44 6.30
C VAL A 100 -1.15 -2.06 6.42
N ASP A 101 -2.05 -1.71 5.50
CA ASP A 101 -2.75 -0.43 5.53
C ASP A 101 -3.63 -0.29 6.78
N PHE A 102 -4.34 -1.36 7.17
CA PHE A 102 -5.11 -1.44 8.41
C PHE A 102 -4.23 -1.22 9.64
N HIS A 103 -3.10 -1.91 9.77
CA HIS A 103 -2.23 -1.79 10.94
C HIS A 103 -1.65 -0.38 11.09
N ILE A 104 -1.19 0.22 9.99
CA ILE A 104 -0.65 1.59 10.01
C ILE A 104 -1.78 2.56 10.35
N SER A 105 -2.94 2.44 9.70
CA SER A 105 -4.12 3.27 9.98
C SER A 105 -4.55 3.21 11.44
N ALA A 106 -4.67 2.00 12.01
CA ALA A 106 -5.04 1.81 13.41
C ALA A 106 -4.02 2.47 14.36
N THR A 107 -2.73 2.36 14.06
CA THR A 107 -1.66 2.96 14.87
C THR A 107 -1.74 4.49 14.86
N PHE A 108 -1.85 5.11 13.69
CA PHE A 108 -1.90 6.57 13.58
C PHE A 108 -3.22 7.15 14.11
N GLN A 109 -4.34 6.44 13.97
CA GLN A 109 -5.65 6.83 14.56
C GLN A 109 -5.65 6.72 16.10
N ALA A 110 -4.95 5.74 16.68
CA ALA A 110 -4.84 5.61 18.13
C ALA A 110 -3.94 6.68 18.78
N LEU A 111 -3.00 7.26 18.03
CA LEU A 111 -1.98 8.19 18.53
C LEU A 111 -2.23 9.67 18.20
N PRO A 112 -3.49 10.13 18.12
CA PRO A 112 -3.91 11.40 17.49
C PRO A 112 -3.13 11.93 16.27
N PHE A 113 -2.47 11.09 15.49
CA PHE A 113 -1.63 11.51 14.35
C PHE A 113 -2.20 11.04 13.01
N GLU A 114 -3.50 10.81 12.93
CA GLU A 114 -4.17 10.22 11.76
C GLU A 114 -3.92 10.94 10.43
N ASP A 115 -3.62 12.24 10.47
CA ASP A 115 -3.34 13.06 9.27
C ASP A 115 -1.87 12.95 8.80
N ASN A 116 -1.00 12.27 9.57
CA ASN A 116 0.39 11.99 9.22
C ASN A 116 0.56 10.72 8.38
N TYR A 117 -0.49 9.91 8.22
CA TYR A 117 -0.49 8.78 7.30
C TYR A 117 -1.42 9.06 6.11
N LEU A 118 -0.82 9.15 4.92
CA LEU A 118 -1.53 9.33 3.66
C LEU A 118 -1.37 8.07 2.81
N ARG A 119 -2.47 7.34 2.61
CA ARG A 119 -2.56 6.25 1.63
C ARG A 119 -3.25 6.76 0.37
N ILE A 120 -2.58 6.62 -0.78
CA ILE A 120 -3.17 6.88 -2.10
C ILE A 120 -3.32 5.54 -2.81
N GLN A 121 -4.57 5.12 -3.00
CA GLN A 121 -4.95 3.87 -3.62
C GLN A 121 -6.31 4.06 -4.31
N ASP A 122 -6.51 3.42 -5.46
CA ASP A 122 -7.82 3.28 -6.08
C ASP A 122 -8.22 1.81 -6.07
N ASP A 123 -9.38 1.47 -5.54
CA ASP A 123 -9.91 0.11 -5.47
C ASP A 123 -11.04 -0.09 -6.48
N THR A 124 -11.03 0.66 -7.59
CA THR A 124 -12.11 0.65 -8.58
C THR A 124 -11.69 0.24 -9.99
N LEU A 125 -10.46 -0.25 -10.18
CA LEU A 125 -9.97 -0.70 -11.49
C LEU A 125 -10.79 -1.88 -12.02
N THR A 126 -11.02 -1.97 -13.33
CA THR A 126 -11.76 -3.09 -13.93
C THR A 126 -11.12 -3.54 -15.23
N GLY A 127 -11.34 -4.80 -15.61
CA GLY A 127 -10.86 -5.33 -16.88
C GLY A 127 -9.34 -5.19 -17.04
N LYS A 128 -8.89 -4.70 -18.21
CA LYS A 128 -7.46 -4.57 -18.55
C LYS A 128 -6.70 -3.60 -17.65
N ASP A 129 -7.38 -2.58 -17.12
CA ASP A 129 -6.78 -1.60 -16.22
C ASP A 129 -6.36 -2.24 -14.88
N SER A 130 -6.92 -3.41 -14.53
CA SER A 130 -6.59 -4.18 -13.33
C SER A 130 -5.56 -5.29 -13.56
N SER A 131 -5.08 -5.47 -14.79
CA SER A 131 -4.10 -6.50 -15.14
C SER A 131 -2.68 -6.02 -14.92
N VAL A 132 -1.83 -6.88 -14.35
CA VAL A 132 -0.43 -6.57 -14.04
C VAL A 132 0.52 -6.74 -15.23
N ASP A 133 0.07 -7.42 -16.30
CA ASP A 133 0.89 -7.87 -17.43
C ASP A 133 0.51 -7.21 -18.78
N ILE A 134 -0.52 -6.37 -18.82
CA ILE A 134 -0.97 -5.70 -20.05
C ILE A 134 -0.26 -4.36 -20.22
N ALA A 135 0.89 -4.38 -20.89
CA ALA A 135 1.73 -3.20 -21.15
C ALA A 135 1.50 -2.55 -22.53
N THR A 136 0.28 -2.58 -23.07
CA THR A 136 -0.01 -1.88 -24.34
C THR A 136 0.01 -0.37 -24.13
N LYS A 137 0.41 0.40 -25.16
CA LYS A 137 0.42 1.88 -25.10
C LYS A 137 -0.91 2.45 -24.64
N GLU A 138 -2.01 1.93 -25.19
CA GLU A 138 -3.37 2.31 -24.82
C GLU A 138 -3.65 2.06 -23.32
N ASN A 139 -3.24 0.90 -22.78
CA ASN A 139 -3.45 0.59 -21.36
C ASN A 139 -2.63 1.50 -20.45
N LEU A 140 -1.37 1.81 -20.82
CA LEU A 140 -0.52 2.73 -20.07
C LEU A 140 -1.08 4.17 -20.07
N GLU A 141 -1.60 4.64 -21.21
CA GLU A 141 -2.30 5.94 -21.30
C GLU A 141 -3.60 5.96 -20.47
N ASN A 142 -4.31 4.84 -20.38
CA ASN A 142 -5.46 4.71 -19.47
C ASN A 142 -5.03 4.80 -18.01
N LEU A 143 -3.99 4.06 -17.62
CA LEU A 143 -3.45 4.08 -16.24
C LEU A 143 -2.96 5.47 -15.83
N LEU A 144 -2.34 6.22 -16.75
CA LEU A 144 -1.97 7.62 -16.52
C LEU A 144 -3.21 8.46 -16.21
N ARG A 145 -4.26 8.37 -17.03
CA ARG A 145 -5.53 9.08 -16.80
C ARG A 145 -6.22 8.66 -15.50
N ILE A 146 -6.08 7.41 -15.08
CA ILE A 146 -6.57 6.94 -13.79
C ILE A 146 -5.79 7.61 -12.65
N GLY A 147 -4.46 7.66 -12.72
CA GLY A 147 -3.63 8.38 -11.75
C GLY A 147 -3.98 9.87 -11.65
N GLU A 148 -4.16 10.55 -12.78
CA GLU A 148 -4.59 11.96 -12.81
C GLU A 148 -5.97 12.19 -12.19
N ARG A 149 -6.90 11.24 -12.35
CA ARG A 149 -8.21 11.28 -11.69
C ARG A 149 -8.08 10.98 -10.20
N LEU A 150 -7.20 10.06 -9.80
CA LEU A 150 -6.97 9.70 -8.41
C LEU A 150 -6.47 10.90 -7.59
N LEU A 151 -5.65 11.77 -8.20
CA LEU A 151 -5.25 13.05 -7.58
C LEU A 151 -6.44 13.95 -7.21
N LYS A 152 -7.53 13.89 -7.96
CA LYS A 152 -8.75 14.69 -7.75
C LYS A 152 -9.76 14.02 -6.83
N LYS A 153 -9.61 12.71 -6.55
CA LYS A 153 -10.47 12.00 -5.60
C LYS A 153 -10.20 12.51 -4.17
N PRO A 154 -11.21 12.45 -3.29
CA PRO A 154 -11.01 12.74 -1.87
C PRO A 154 -9.98 11.77 -1.28
N VAL A 155 -9.23 12.25 -0.28
CA VAL A 155 -8.41 11.38 0.57
C VAL A 155 -9.32 10.30 1.16
N SER A 156 -8.80 9.08 1.24
CA SER A 156 -9.49 7.95 1.85
C SER A 156 -8.67 7.38 3.00
N ARG A 157 -9.34 6.72 3.93
CA ARG A 157 -8.72 6.05 5.08
C ARG A 157 -9.46 4.76 5.35
N VAL A 158 -8.74 3.75 5.85
CA VAL A 158 -9.37 2.51 6.29
C VAL A 158 -10.27 2.78 7.49
N ASN A 159 -11.53 2.40 7.36
CA ASN A 159 -12.49 2.31 8.45
C ASN A 159 -12.17 1.06 9.28
N LEU A 160 -11.85 1.24 10.56
CA LEU A 160 -11.37 0.14 11.42
C LEU A 160 -12.47 -0.88 11.78
N GLU A 161 -13.74 -0.53 11.60
CA GLU A 161 -14.87 -1.45 11.82
C GLU A 161 -15.15 -2.31 10.59
N THR A 162 -15.13 -1.70 9.40
CA THR A 162 -15.48 -2.38 8.13
C THR A 162 -14.28 -2.97 7.42
N GLY A 163 -13.07 -2.49 7.72
CA GLY A 163 -11.83 -2.82 7.01
C GLY A 163 -11.74 -2.21 5.60
N LEU A 164 -12.71 -1.39 5.20
CA LEU A 164 -12.77 -0.79 3.86
C LEU A 164 -12.13 0.59 3.85
N SER A 165 -11.50 0.93 2.72
CA SER A 165 -11.01 2.29 2.47
C SER A 165 -12.18 3.20 2.09
N GLU A 166 -12.44 4.21 2.91
CA GLU A 166 -13.57 5.12 2.76
C GLU A 166 -13.10 6.58 2.64
N PRO A 167 -13.74 7.41 1.80
CA PRO A 167 -13.42 8.83 1.71
C PRO A 167 -13.59 9.55 3.06
N ILE A 168 -12.61 10.38 3.44
CA ILE A 168 -12.74 11.22 4.63
C ILE A 168 -13.57 12.48 4.28
N ALA A 169 -14.55 12.83 5.11
CA ALA A 169 -15.54 13.88 4.86
C ALA A 169 -14.97 15.32 4.68
N LYS A 170 -13.65 15.52 4.86
CA LYS A 170 -13.00 16.84 4.92
C LYS A 170 -12.82 17.55 3.57
N GLY A 171 -13.42 17.08 2.47
CA GLY A 171 -13.36 17.73 1.16
C GLY A 171 -11.96 17.92 0.56
N THR A 172 -10.93 17.31 1.16
CA THR A 172 -9.52 17.44 0.75
C THR A 172 -9.21 16.38 -0.30
N THR A 173 -8.66 16.79 -1.44
CA THR A 173 -8.25 15.84 -2.50
C THR A 173 -6.88 15.23 -2.21
N ASN A 174 -6.55 14.12 -2.87
CA ASN A 174 -5.21 13.54 -2.80
C ASN A 174 -4.12 14.54 -3.24
N ALA A 175 -4.39 15.38 -4.24
CA ALA A 175 -3.48 16.44 -4.66
C ALA A 175 -3.24 17.48 -3.55
N ASP A 176 -4.29 17.89 -2.83
CA ASP A 176 -4.17 18.85 -1.72
C ASP A 176 -3.39 18.25 -0.55
N ALA A 177 -3.62 16.98 -0.25
CA ALA A 177 -2.89 16.26 0.79
C ALA A 177 -1.39 16.13 0.46
N LEU A 178 -1.04 15.82 -0.80
CA LEU A 178 0.35 15.77 -1.25
C LEU A 178 1.04 17.14 -1.15
N LYS A 179 0.34 18.23 -1.53
CA LYS A 179 0.87 19.60 -1.36
C LYS A 179 1.12 19.93 0.11
N ARG A 180 0.20 19.56 1.01
CA ARG A 180 0.38 19.72 2.46
C ARG A 180 1.62 18.98 2.94
N CYS A 181 1.78 17.71 2.56
CA CYS A 181 2.94 16.91 2.92
C CYS A 181 4.26 17.55 2.46
N SER A 182 4.30 18.05 1.22
CA SER A 182 5.47 18.75 0.68
C SER A 182 5.83 20.00 1.49
N ASN A 183 4.84 20.78 1.93
CA ASN A 183 5.08 21.98 2.72
C ASN A 183 5.59 21.64 4.12
N THR A 184 5.08 20.57 4.75
CA THR A 184 5.58 20.08 6.04
C THR A 184 7.05 19.68 5.95
N SER A 185 7.44 18.91 4.93
CA SER A 185 8.84 18.50 4.74
C SER A 185 9.81 19.67 4.51
N ILE A 186 9.36 20.80 3.97
CA ILE A 186 10.21 21.98 3.77
C ILE A 186 10.44 22.72 5.11
N HIS A 187 9.44 22.77 5.98
CA HIS A 187 9.55 23.46 7.27
C HIS A 187 10.38 22.68 8.30
N ASP A 188 10.40 21.35 8.24
CA ASP A 188 11.19 20.51 9.15
C ASP A 188 12.69 20.45 8.78
N ASN A 189 13.08 20.98 7.62
CA ASN A 189 14.46 21.02 7.11
C ASN A 189 15.14 22.40 7.21
N GLN A 190 14.55 23.35 7.95
CA GLN A 190 15.14 24.66 8.29
C GLN A 190 15.39 24.75 9.80
#